data_AF-A0A1I7UI72-F1
#
_entry.id   AF-A0A1I7UI72-F1
#
_cell.length_a   1.000
_cell.length_b   1.000
_cell.length_c   1.000
_cell.angle_alpha   90.00
_cell.angle_beta   90.00
_cell.angle_gamma   90.00
#
_symmetry.space_group_name_H-M   'P 1'
#
loop_
_entity.id
_entity.type
_entity.pdbx_description
1 polymer ?
#
loop_
_entity_poly.entity_id
_entity_poly.type
_entity_poly.pdbx_seq_one_letter_code
_entity_poly.pdbx_strand_id
1 'polypeptide(L)'
;MSEFIKNHPSAIEVFVYYEREKGKCDLYEKLCNVIGDYEISEEEFKAVFEKVTNMKQREIRQLVVQDQSNLRLCILSDVIYKKSINESAFNIAKMIGTQDIDGQDFEFWFNRFSSGNCNLDQKTFYDLPIEILENIVEHLNFPSQMRLRKVSHGLRKIMDERRPSIDCMYFIVGCPSSRKTLNLSIDDSKGPESDGYWKRSYHGENNIKILFNGIKTLLNNPRLRLRNFEWDISSSSEIDVQFIDIINSSNHKIEIVKLEANFDSDLMVDLVKAIKPGTLEEIAFGEYEYSFGRYDIPGSNDQLDVTINGGGIYFVRKTSD
;
A
#
# COMPACT_ATOMS: atom_id res chain seq x y z
N MET A 1 20.46 -9.79 -26.34
CA MET A 1 19.73 -10.80 -25.57
C MET A 1 19.03 -10.17 -24.38
N SER A 2 17.70 -10.04 -24.49
CA SER A 2 16.71 -9.58 -23.54
C SER A 2 16.81 -10.36 -22.24
N GLU A 3 16.43 -9.70 -21.15
CA GLU A 3 16.44 -10.29 -19.82
C GLU A 3 15.53 -11.52 -19.76
N PHE A 4 14.39 -11.46 -20.46
CA PHE A 4 13.51 -12.60 -20.66
C PHE A 4 14.23 -13.84 -21.20
N ILE A 5 14.93 -13.76 -22.34
CA ILE A 5 15.57 -14.94 -22.96
C ILE A 5 16.69 -15.50 -22.07
N LYS A 6 17.40 -14.64 -21.33
CA LYS A 6 18.41 -15.08 -20.35
C LYS A 6 17.79 -15.87 -19.20
N ASN A 7 16.63 -15.44 -18.72
CA ASN A 7 15.92 -16.07 -17.60
C ASN A 7 15.10 -17.29 -18.03
N HIS A 8 14.67 -17.33 -19.29
CA HIS A 8 13.78 -18.35 -19.87
C HIS A 8 14.33 -18.91 -21.20
N PRO A 9 15.53 -19.55 -21.21
CA PRO A 9 16.17 -19.99 -22.45
C PRO A 9 15.35 -21.03 -23.23
N SER A 10 14.57 -21.85 -22.51
CA SER A 10 13.66 -22.84 -23.09
C SER A 10 12.52 -22.24 -23.92
N ALA A 11 12.26 -20.93 -23.81
CA ALA A 11 11.23 -20.26 -24.60
C ALA A 11 11.51 -20.36 -26.10
N ILE A 12 12.78 -20.30 -26.50
CA ILE A 12 13.19 -20.46 -27.91
C ILE A 12 12.94 -21.89 -28.37
N GLU A 13 13.23 -22.88 -27.52
CA GLU A 13 12.99 -24.30 -27.84
C GLU A 13 11.49 -24.56 -28.12
N VAL A 14 10.63 -24.03 -27.24
CA VAL A 14 9.17 -24.14 -27.38
C VAL A 14 8.68 -23.40 -28.63
N PHE A 15 9.19 -22.19 -28.90
CA PHE A 15 8.86 -21.43 -30.10
C PHE A 15 9.25 -22.16 -31.40
N VAL A 16 10.47 -22.68 -31.47
CA VAL A 16 10.97 -23.40 -32.65
C VAL A 16 10.13 -24.64 -32.92
N TYR A 17 9.80 -25.40 -31.87
CA TYR A 17 8.92 -26.55 -32.00
C TYR A 17 7.53 -26.14 -32.52
N TYR A 18 6.95 -25.09 -31.94
CA TYR A 18 5.62 -24.59 -32.31
C TYR A 18 5.53 -24.17 -33.77
N GLU A 19 6.47 -23.37 -34.25
CA GLU A 19 6.45 -22.88 -35.63
C GLU A 19 6.80 -23.98 -36.65
N ARG A 20 7.62 -24.98 -36.27
CA ARG A 20 7.90 -26.16 -37.09
C ARG A 20 6.65 -27.01 -37.31
N GLU A 21 5.87 -27.27 -36.27
CA GLU A 21 4.62 -28.05 -36.37
C GLU A 21 3.56 -27.36 -37.25
N LYS A 22 3.68 -26.04 -37.48
CA LYS A 22 2.86 -25.29 -38.44
C LYS A 22 3.35 -25.40 -39.89
N GLY A 23 4.47 -26.09 -40.15
CA GLY A 23 5.06 -26.24 -41.47
C GLY A 23 5.68 -24.96 -42.05
N LYS A 24 6.23 -24.08 -41.20
CA LYS A 24 6.86 -22.81 -41.62
C LYS A 24 8.35 -23.02 -41.93
N CYS A 25 8.85 -22.40 -43.02
CA CYS A 25 10.19 -22.68 -43.57
C CYS A 25 11.27 -21.61 -43.34
N ASP A 26 11.00 -20.54 -42.58
CA ASP A 26 11.98 -19.46 -42.30
C ASP A 26 11.99 -19.12 -40.80
N LEU A 27 12.25 -20.14 -39.98
CA LEU A 27 12.08 -20.06 -38.53
C LEU A 27 13.03 -19.06 -37.86
N TYR A 28 14.24 -18.89 -38.39
CA TYR A 28 15.21 -17.93 -37.88
C TYR A 28 14.73 -16.49 -38.09
N GLU A 29 14.36 -16.13 -39.33
CA GLU A 29 13.84 -14.79 -39.66
C GLU A 29 12.57 -14.48 -38.86
N LYS A 30 11.69 -15.47 -38.68
CA LYS A 30 10.53 -15.32 -37.80
C LYS A 30 10.91 -15.02 -36.36
N LEU A 31 11.88 -15.74 -35.81
CA LEU A 31 12.34 -15.50 -34.45
C LEU A 31 12.91 -14.08 -34.34
N CYS A 32 13.79 -13.67 -35.27
CA CYS A 32 14.34 -12.31 -35.32
C CYS A 32 13.23 -11.25 -35.38
N ASN A 33 12.16 -11.47 -36.15
CA ASN A 33 11.00 -10.58 -36.17
C ASN A 33 10.25 -10.51 -34.82
N VAL A 34 10.30 -11.55 -34.00
CA VAL A 34 9.61 -11.63 -32.70
C VAL A 34 10.44 -10.98 -31.59
N ILE A 35 11.74 -11.27 -31.51
CA ILE A 35 12.60 -10.83 -30.40
C ILE A 35 13.48 -9.62 -30.75
N GLY A 36 13.68 -9.33 -32.03
CA GLY A 36 14.59 -8.30 -32.55
C GLY A 36 15.85 -8.90 -33.18
N ASP A 37 16.37 -8.22 -34.20
CA ASP A 37 17.65 -8.58 -34.82
C ASP A 37 18.76 -8.55 -33.75
N TYR A 38 19.71 -9.51 -33.83
CA TYR A 38 20.88 -9.63 -32.94
C TYR A 38 20.64 -10.16 -31.51
N GLU A 39 19.43 -10.63 -31.20
CA GLU A 39 19.14 -11.24 -29.89
C GLU A 39 19.70 -12.65 -29.72
N ILE A 40 19.81 -13.39 -30.82
CA ILE A 40 20.40 -14.73 -30.94
C ILE A 40 21.19 -14.81 -32.25
N SER A 41 22.38 -15.40 -32.21
CA SER A 41 23.16 -15.68 -33.42
C SER A 41 22.55 -16.81 -34.25
N GLU A 42 22.84 -16.84 -35.55
CA GLU A 42 22.38 -17.92 -36.43
C GLU A 42 22.95 -19.28 -35.99
N GLU A 43 24.19 -19.31 -35.49
CA GLU A 43 24.83 -20.51 -34.95
C GLU A 43 24.14 -21.03 -33.69
N GLU A 44 23.80 -20.14 -32.74
CA GLU A 44 23.03 -20.50 -31.54
C GLU A 44 21.65 -21.01 -31.91
N PHE A 45 20.97 -20.33 -32.84
CA PHE A 45 19.68 -20.77 -33.35
C PHE A 45 19.77 -22.17 -33.97
N LYS A 46 20.79 -22.43 -34.78
CA LYS A 46 21.00 -23.74 -35.42
C LYS A 46 21.20 -24.85 -34.38
N ALA A 47 21.98 -24.59 -33.33
CA ALA A 47 22.14 -25.55 -32.24
C ALA A 47 20.81 -25.86 -31.52
N VAL A 48 19.99 -24.83 -31.26
CA VAL A 48 18.64 -25.01 -30.69
C VAL A 48 17.74 -25.79 -31.66
N PHE A 49 17.77 -25.45 -32.95
CA PHE A 49 16.98 -26.12 -33.98
C PHE A 49 17.33 -27.62 -34.09
N GLU A 50 18.61 -27.97 -34.10
CA GLU A 50 19.07 -29.37 -34.11
C GLU A 50 18.64 -30.12 -32.85
N LYS A 51 18.72 -29.47 -31.67
CA LYS A 51 18.22 -30.03 -30.41
C LYS A 51 16.73 -30.32 -30.47
N VAL A 52 15.92 -29.31 -30.82
CA VAL A 52 14.45 -29.41 -30.89
C VAL A 52 13.99 -30.41 -31.95
N THR A 53 14.77 -30.57 -33.03
CA THR A 53 14.44 -31.53 -34.10
C THR A 53 14.28 -32.97 -33.57
N ASN A 54 15.06 -33.31 -32.53
CA ASN A 54 15.07 -34.63 -31.90
C ASN A 54 14.12 -34.75 -30.69
N MET A 55 13.51 -33.66 -30.24
CA MET A 55 12.62 -33.66 -29.07
C MET A 55 11.22 -34.19 -29.41
N LYS A 56 10.63 -34.91 -28.46
CA LYS A 56 9.23 -35.36 -28.54
C LYS A 56 8.29 -34.32 -27.92
N GLN A 57 7.03 -34.33 -28.34
CA GLN A 57 5.97 -33.47 -27.79
C GLN A 57 5.93 -33.47 -26.24
N ARG A 58 6.13 -34.63 -25.61
CA ARG A 58 6.15 -34.77 -24.14
C ARG A 58 7.26 -33.96 -23.45
N GLU A 59 8.40 -33.78 -24.11
CA GLU A 59 9.55 -33.04 -23.57
C GLU A 59 9.27 -31.54 -23.67
N ILE A 60 8.72 -31.07 -24.79
CA ILE A 60 8.24 -29.70 -24.95
C ILE A 60 7.15 -29.38 -23.93
N ARG A 61 6.21 -30.31 -23.70
CA ARG A 61 5.20 -30.17 -22.64
C ARG A 61 5.83 -29.98 -21.27
N GLN A 62 6.89 -30.72 -20.94
CA GLN A 62 7.57 -30.58 -19.65
C GLN A 62 8.19 -29.19 -19.49
N LEU A 63 8.79 -28.62 -20.54
CA LEU A 63 9.33 -27.26 -20.50
C LEU A 63 8.26 -26.22 -20.18
N VAL A 64 7.07 -26.37 -20.78
CA VAL A 64 5.93 -25.45 -20.53
C VAL A 64 5.34 -25.64 -19.14
N VAL A 65 5.18 -26.88 -18.68
CA VAL A 65 4.62 -27.15 -17.34
C VAL A 65 5.56 -26.67 -16.24
N GLN A 66 6.88 -26.77 -16.44
CA GLN A 66 7.87 -26.27 -15.48
C GLN A 66 7.90 -24.74 -15.45
N ASP A 67 7.69 -24.09 -16.59
CA ASP A 67 7.66 -22.64 -16.71
C ASP A 67 6.78 -22.20 -17.89
N GLN A 68 5.60 -21.68 -17.56
CA GLN A 68 4.61 -21.24 -18.56
C GLN A 68 5.07 -20.01 -19.33
N SER A 69 6.07 -19.27 -18.82
CA SER A 69 6.66 -18.12 -19.50
C SER A 69 7.26 -18.53 -20.85
N ASN A 70 7.63 -19.80 -21.02
CA ASN A 70 8.12 -20.35 -22.29
C ASN A 70 7.11 -20.25 -23.44
N LEU A 71 5.83 -19.99 -23.17
CA LEU A 71 4.81 -19.75 -24.19
C LEU A 71 4.81 -18.33 -24.76
N ARG A 72 5.41 -17.35 -24.08
CA ARG A 72 5.28 -15.93 -24.46
C ARG A 72 5.74 -15.65 -25.88
N LEU A 73 6.81 -16.30 -26.35
CA LEU A 73 7.26 -16.17 -27.76
C LEU A 73 6.23 -16.74 -28.75
N CYS A 74 5.57 -17.85 -28.41
CA CYS A 74 4.52 -18.44 -29.26
C CYS A 74 3.30 -17.51 -29.36
N ILE A 75 2.89 -16.94 -28.22
CA ILE A 75 1.77 -15.99 -28.13
C ILE A 75 2.11 -14.72 -28.91
N LEU A 76 3.30 -14.15 -28.70
CA LEU A 76 3.76 -12.95 -29.41
C LEU A 76 3.82 -13.17 -30.93
N SER A 77 4.35 -14.31 -31.37
CA SER A 77 4.35 -14.71 -32.78
C SER A 77 2.94 -14.72 -33.35
N ASP A 78 2.00 -15.40 -32.68
CA ASP A 78 0.62 -15.49 -33.16
C ASP A 78 -0.05 -14.10 -33.25
N VAL A 79 0.24 -13.19 -32.32
CA VAL A 79 -0.24 -11.79 -32.37
C VAL A 79 0.38 -11.01 -33.54
N ILE A 80 1.70 -11.10 -33.74
CA ILE A 80 2.39 -10.46 -34.87
C ILE A 80 1.79 -10.92 -36.20
N TYR A 81 1.47 -12.21 -36.31
CA TYR A 81 0.85 -12.81 -37.49
C TYR A 81 -0.70 -12.75 -37.47
N LYS A 82 -1.28 -11.89 -36.64
CA LYS A 82 -2.71 -11.51 -36.62
C LYS A 82 -3.68 -12.66 -36.39
N LYS A 83 -3.28 -13.68 -35.63
CA LYS A 83 -4.21 -14.74 -35.21
C LYS A 83 -5.19 -14.20 -34.17
N SER A 84 -6.36 -14.82 -34.11
CA SER A 84 -7.30 -14.57 -33.01
C SER A 84 -6.85 -15.29 -31.73
N ILE A 85 -7.28 -14.79 -30.56
CA ILE A 85 -6.98 -15.40 -29.26
C ILE A 85 -7.41 -16.88 -29.21
N ASN A 86 -8.60 -17.19 -29.74
CA ASN A 86 -9.14 -18.55 -29.77
C ASN A 86 -8.28 -19.48 -30.66
N GLU A 87 -7.86 -18.98 -31.82
CA GLU A 87 -7.02 -19.74 -32.74
C GLU A 87 -5.63 -19.98 -32.12
N SER A 88 -5.05 -18.98 -31.46
CA SER A 88 -3.76 -19.09 -30.79
C SER A 88 -3.83 -20.09 -29.64
N ALA A 89 -4.81 -19.97 -28.75
CA ALA A 89 -5.02 -20.88 -27.62
C ALA A 89 -5.21 -22.33 -28.10
N PHE A 90 -6.05 -22.54 -29.11
CA PHE A 90 -6.28 -23.87 -29.68
C PHE A 90 -5.00 -24.48 -30.28
N ASN A 91 -4.25 -23.71 -31.07
CA ASN A 91 -3.02 -24.18 -31.71
C ASN A 91 -1.94 -24.53 -30.67
N ILE A 92 -1.79 -23.70 -29.64
CA ILE A 92 -0.81 -23.91 -28.57
C ILE A 92 -1.19 -25.11 -27.71
N ALA A 93 -2.46 -25.23 -27.29
CA ALA A 93 -2.95 -26.39 -26.54
C ALA A 93 -2.78 -27.71 -27.33
N LYS A 94 -3.08 -27.68 -28.64
CA LYS A 94 -2.85 -28.80 -29.55
C LYS A 94 -1.37 -29.18 -29.65
N MET A 95 -0.50 -28.18 -29.78
CA MET A 95 0.96 -28.39 -29.88
C MET A 95 1.53 -29.01 -28.60
N ILE A 96 1.13 -28.53 -27.42
CA ILE A 96 1.63 -29.05 -26.14
C ILE A 96 1.02 -30.42 -25.82
N GLY A 97 -0.19 -30.69 -26.33
CA GLY A 97 -0.93 -31.91 -26.01
C GLY A 97 -1.47 -31.89 -24.58
N THR A 98 -1.83 -30.70 -24.07
CA THR A 98 -2.49 -30.53 -22.77
C THR A 98 -3.38 -29.30 -22.74
N GLN A 99 -4.35 -29.30 -21.80
CA GLN A 99 -5.18 -28.16 -21.43
C GLN A 99 -4.68 -27.47 -20.14
N ASP A 100 -3.55 -27.92 -19.57
CA ASP A 100 -2.94 -27.38 -18.34
C ASP A 100 -2.22 -26.03 -18.56
N ILE A 101 -2.77 -25.16 -19.41
CA ILE A 101 -2.26 -23.79 -19.62
C ILE A 101 -3.06 -22.87 -18.71
N ASP A 102 -2.39 -21.95 -18.01
CA ASP A 102 -3.08 -20.89 -17.27
C ASP A 102 -3.77 -19.96 -18.25
N GLY A 103 -5.09 -20.08 -18.35
CA GLY A 103 -5.91 -19.26 -19.25
C GLY A 103 -5.84 -17.76 -18.92
N GLN A 104 -5.67 -17.39 -17.64
CA GLN A 104 -5.58 -15.98 -17.25
C GLN A 104 -4.23 -15.39 -17.65
N ASP A 105 -3.13 -16.11 -17.44
CA ASP A 105 -1.80 -15.67 -17.88
C ASP A 105 -1.75 -15.61 -19.42
N PHE A 106 -2.31 -16.61 -20.10
CA PHE A 106 -2.41 -16.61 -21.56
C PHE A 106 -3.16 -15.37 -22.09
N GLU A 107 -4.36 -15.11 -21.57
CA GLU A 107 -5.18 -13.97 -21.97
C GLU A 107 -4.48 -12.64 -21.67
N PHE A 108 -3.83 -12.52 -20.50
CA PHE A 108 -3.03 -11.36 -20.14
C PHE A 108 -1.94 -11.08 -21.18
N TRP A 109 -1.11 -12.06 -21.51
CA TRP A 109 -0.02 -11.90 -22.48
C TRP A 109 -0.54 -11.61 -23.89
N PHE A 110 -1.58 -12.32 -24.33
CA PHE A 110 -2.17 -12.11 -25.64
C PHE A 110 -2.72 -10.68 -25.79
N ASN A 111 -3.48 -10.20 -24.80
CA ASN A 111 -4.02 -8.84 -24.80
C ASN A 111 -2.92 -7.78 -24.70
N ARG A 112 -1.90 -8.02 -23.86
CA ARG A 112 -0.73 -7.14 -23.74
C ARG A 112 -0.02 -6.97 -25.08
N PHE A 113 0.33 -8.07 -25.76
CA PHE A 113 0.98 -8.01 -27.07
C PHE A 113 0.07 -7.38 -28.12
N SER A 114 -1.22 -7.70 -28.10
CA SER A 114 -2.22 -7.13 -29.02
C SER A 114 -2.40 -5.61 -28.86
N SER A 115 -2.10 -5.06 -27.67
CA SER A 115 -2.11 -3.61 -27.41
C SER A 115 -0.88 -2.87 -27.96
N GLY A 116 0.08 -3.60 -28.56
CA GLY A 116 1.34 -3.07 -29.10
C GLY A 116 2.52 -3.12 -28.12
N ASN A 117 2.31 -3.58 -26.88
CA ASN A 117 3.39 -3.78 -25.91
C ASN A 117 3.99 -5.18 -26.07
N CYS A 118 4.97 -5.32 -26.97
CA CYS A 118 5.66 -6.58 -27.26
C CYS A 118 6.76 -6.96 -26.24
N ASN A 119 6.88 -6.25 -25.12
CA ASN A 119 7.89 -6.58 -24.12
C ASN A 119 7.53 -7.89 -23.39
N LEU A 120 8.44 -8.86 -23.49
CA LEU A 120 8.34 -10.21 -22.90
C LEU A 120 8.53 -10.23 -21.38
N ASP A 121 9.15 -9.18 -20.84
CA ASP A 121 9.35 -9.01 -19.41
C ASP A 121 8.09 -8.43 -18.75
N GLN A 122 7.68 -9.08 -17.67
CA GLN A 122 6.58 -8.61 -16.84
C GLN A 122 7.10 -7.57 -15.85
N LYS A 123 6.69 -6.31 -16.04
CA LYS A 123 6.89 -5.31 -15.00
C LYS A 123 6.07 -5.67 -13.77
N THR A 124 6.73 -5.65 -12.64
CA THR A 124 6.16 -5.80 -11.31
C THR A 124 5.85 -4.43 -10.72
N PHE A 125 5.20 -4.43 -9.56
CA PHE A 125 4.97 -3.21 -8.79
C PHE A 125 6.27 -2.47 -8.43
N TYR A 126 7.40 -3.18 -8.32
CA TYR A 126 8.70 -2.57 -8.02
C TYR A 126 9.35 -1.85 -9.20
N ASP A 127 8.87 -2.11 -10.43
CA ASP A 127 9.36 -1.47 -11.65
C ASP A 127 8.66 -0.13 -11.92
N LEU A 128 7.72 0.25 -11.06
CA LEU A 128 7.09 1.56 -11.10
C LEU A 128 8.10 2.64 -10.63
N PRO A 129 8.19 3.79 -11.31
CA PRO A 129 8.96 4.92 -10.82
C PRO A 129 8.52 5.30 -9.40
N ILE A 130 9.48 5.72 -8.57
CA ILE A 130 9.20 6.03 -7.17
C ILE A 130 8.13 7.11 -7.03
N GLU A 131 8.08 8.07 -7.95
CA GLU A 131 7.08 9.14 -7.98
C GLU A 131 5.66 8.59 -8.20
N ILE A 132 5.50 7.54 -9.01
CA ILE A 132 4.21 6.89 -9.23
C ILE A 132 3.79 6.09 -7.99
N LEU A 133 4.73 5.39 -7.36
CA LEU A 133 4.48 4.69 -6.10
C LEU A 133 4.05 5.65 -5.00
N GLU A 134 4.71 6.81 -4.89
CA GLU A 134 4.37 7.86 -3.94
C GLU A 134 2.96 8.39 -4.17
N ASN A 135 2.59 8.68 -5.42
CA ASN A 135 1.23 9.07 -5.77
C ASN A 135 0.20 8.02 -5.37
N ILE A 136 0.45 6.73 -5.64
CA ILE A 136 -0.47 5.64 -5.24
C ILE A 136 -0.67 5.66 -3.72
N VAL A 137 0.42 5.73 -2.96
CA VAL A 137 0.43 5.70 -1.49
C VAL A 137 -0.32 6.86 -0.87
N GLU A 138 -0.19 8.05 -1.44
CA GLU A 138 -0.88 9.26 -0.96
C GLU A 138 -2.40 9.17 -1.14
N HIS A 139 -2.88 8.34 -2.07
CA HIS A 139 -4.31 8.11 -2.29
C HIS A 139 -4.89 6.98 -1.44
N LEU A 140 -4.05 6.19 -0.76
CA LEU A 140 -4.51 5.08 0.09
C LEU A 140 -5.08 5.58 1.42
N ASN A 141 -6.20 4.97 1.84
CA ASN A 141 -6.71 5.12 3.21
C ASN A 141 -5.74 4.48 4.23
N PHE A 142 -5.90 4.84 5.51
CA PHE A 142 -5.03 4.35 6.57
C PHE A 142 -4.93 2.81 6.64
N PRO A 143 -6.03 2.03 6.59
CA PRO A 143 -5.95 0.58 6.59
C PRO A 143 -5.11 0.01 5.44
N SER A 144 -5.23 0.59 4.24
CA SER A 144 -4.48 0.16 3.06
C SER A 144 -3.00 0.50 3.18
N GLN A 145 -2.66 1.69 3.68
CA GLN A 145 -1.27 2.05 4.00
C GLN A 145 -0.65 1.06 4.99
N MET A 146 -1.38 0.69 6.06
CA MET A 146 -0.89 -0.26 7.06
C MET A 146 -0.74 -1.70 6.52
N ARG A 147 -1.55 -2.09 5.53
CA ARG A 147 -1.37 -3.37 4.81
C ARG A 147 -0.13 -3.31 3.91
N LEU A 148 0.03 -2.25 3.13
CA LEU A 148 1.16 -2.08 2.22
C LEU A 148 2.51 -2.04 2.95
N ARG A 149 2.54 -1.40 4.13
CA ARG A 149 3.70 -1.38 5.05
C ARG A 149 4.21 -2.78 5.44
N LYS A 150 3.37 -3.81 5.40
CA LYS A 150 3.70 -5.18 5.77
C LYS A 150 4.19 -6.03 4.59
N VAL A 151 4.06 -5.55 3.35
CA VAL A 151 4.39 -6.33 2.14
C VAL A 151 5.89 -6.48 1.96
N SER A 152 6.67 -5.40 2.09
CA SER A 152 8.14 -5.46 1.94
C SER A 152 8.85 -4.35 2.71
N HIS A 153 10.18 -4.49 2.86
CA HIS A 153 11.02 -3.48 3.51
C HIS A 153 11.06 -2.16 2.74
N GLY A 154 11.10 -2.20 1.40
CA GLY A 154 11.08 -1.00 0.56
C GLY A 154 9.77 -0.22 0.74
N LEU A 155 8.64 -0.92 0.66
CA LEU A 155 7.33 -0.29 0.85
C LEU A 155 7.12 0.21 2.28
N ARG A 156 7.65 -0.51 3.28
CA ARG A 156 7.65 -0.03 4.66
C ARG A 156 8.36 1.31 4.79
N LYS A 157 9.55 1.46 4.20
CA LYS A 157 10.32 2.71 4.24
C LYS A 157 9.55 3.85 3.58
N ILE A 158 8.94 3.61 2.41
CA ILE A 158 8.10 4.60 1.73
C ILE A 158 6.92 5.01 2.62
N MET A 159 6.23 4.05 3.26
CA MET A 159 5.11 4.37 4.16
C MET A 159 5.56 5.18 5.38
N ASP A 160 6.68 4.80 5.99
CA ASP A 160 7.19 5.42 7.22
C ASP A 160 7.69 6.86 6.97
N GLU A 161 8.12 7.17 5.74
CA GLU A 161 8.50 8.52 5.36
C GLU A 161 7.29 9.39 5.01
N ARG A 162 6.16 8.83 4.56
CA ARG A 162 4.99 9.59 4.07
C ARG A 162 4.04 10.00 5.19
N ARG A 163 3.18 11.00 4.92
CA ARG A 163 2.12 11.42 5.85
C ARG A 163 1.10 10.27 5.96
N PRO A 164 0.82 9.75 7.17
CA PRO A 164 -0.27 8.81 7.36
C PRO A 164 -1.61 9.44 6.98
N SER A 165 -2.50 8.68 6.33
CA SER A 165 -3.88 9.13 6.03
C SER A 165 -4.75 9.11 7.29
N ILE A 166 -4.40 9.96 8.26
CA ILE A 166 -5.04 10.09 9.56
C ILE A 166 -5.28 11.58 9.76
N ASP A 167 -6.55 11.97 9.89
CA ASP A 167 -6.91 13.32 10.28
C ASP A 167 -7.50 13.35 11.69
N CYS A 168 -8.13 12.27 12.14
CA CYS A 168 -8.68 12.19 13.47
C CYS A 168 -8.26 10.91 14.20
N MET A 169 -7.99 11.04 15.51
CA MET A 169 -7.65 9.92 16.39
C MET A 169 -8.46 10.00 17.68
N TYR A 170 -9.14 8.91 18.01
CA TYR A 170 -10.08 8.84 19.14
C TYR A 170 -9.77 7.64 20.01
N PHE A 171 -9.62 7.86 21.32
CA PHE A 171 -9.44 6.84 22.32
C PHE A 171 -10.63 6.79 23.26
N ILE A 172 -11.25 5.61 23.36
CA ILE A 172 -12.38 5.38 24.25
C ILE A 172 -12.15 4.10 25.04
N VAL A 173 -12.21 4.18 26.37
CA VAL A 173 -12.21 2.98 27.21
C VAL A 173 -13.63 2.46 27.37
N GLY A 174 -13.84 1.22 26.92
CA GLY A 174 -15.03 0.46 27.23
C GLY A 174 -14.79 -0.43 28.46
N CYS A 175 -15.73 -0.47 29.39
CA CYS A 175 -15.71 -1.42 30.50
C CYS A 175 -16.95 -2.33 30.50
N PRO A 176 -17.19 -3.15 29.45
CA PRO A 176 -18.21 -4.17 29.53
C PRO A 176 -17.69 -5.30 30.44
N SER A 177 -18.19 -5.35 31.67
CA SER A 177 -18.20 -6.58 32.46
C SER A 177 -16.82 -7.10 32.94
N SER A 178 -16.02 -6.26 33.61
CA SER A 178 -14.79 -6.59 34.38
C SER A 178 -13.45 -6.69 33.62
N ARG A 179 -13.39 -6.46 32.31
CA ARG A 179 -12.11 -6.33 31.57
C ARG A 179 -11.99 -4.97 30.90
N LYS A 180 -10.98 -4.20 31.31
CA LYS A 180 -10.63 -2.92 30.67
C LYS A 180 -10.36 -3.17 29.17
N THR A 181 -11.11 -2.48 28.32
CA THR A 181 -10.95 -2.51 26.87
C THR A 181 -10.61 -1.11 26.39
N LEU A 182 -9.50 -0.97 25.67
CA LEU A 182 -9.14 0.30 25.03
C LEU A 182 -9.49 0.22 23.55
N ASN A 183 -10.34 1.13 23.09
CA ASN A 183 -10.72 1.26 21.70
C ASN A 183 -9.96 2.41 21.07
N LEU A 184 -9.32 2.14 19.94
CA LEU A 184 -8.75 3.16 19.07
C LEU A 184 -9.63 3.26 17.81
N SER A 185 -10.10 4.46 17.53
CA SER A 185 -10.73 4.79 16.25
C SER A 185 -9.88 5.85 15.54
N ILE A 186 -9.66 5.64 14.25
CA ILE A 186 -8.92 6.52 13.34
C ILE A 186 -9.84 6.83 12.18
N ASP A 187 -9.84 8.08 11.76
CA ASP A 187 -10.60 8.54 10.61
C ASP A 187 -9.75 9.46 9.72
N ASP A 188 -10.04 9.43 8.42
CA ASP A 188 -9.54 10.41 7.47
C ASP A 188 -10.67 11.35 7.04
N SER A 189 -10.34 12.61 6.77
CA SER A 189 -11.32 13.66 6.54
C SER A 189 -12.08 13.53 5.21
N LYS A 190 -11.92 12.41 4.47
CA LYS A 190 -12.58 12.19 3.18
C LYS A 190 -14.08 11.86 3.30
N GLY A 191 -14.62 11.86 4.52
CA GLY A 191 -16.05 11.91 4.80
C GLY A 191 -16.68 10.54 5.11
N PRO A 192 -17.92 10.54 5.61
CA PRO A 192 -18.60 9.35 6.16
C PRO A 192 -18.98 8.29 5.12
N GLU A 193 -18.86 8.59 3.83
CA GLU A 193 -19.07 7.64 2.72
C GLU A 193 -17.78 6.94 2.27
N SER A 194 -16.65 7.26 2.88
CA SER A 194 -15.36 6.66 2.55
C SER A 194 -15.04 5.45 3.45
N ASP A 195 -14.33 4.47 2.91
CA ASP A 195 -13.67 3.39 3.67
C ASP A 195 -12.54 3.92 4.62
N GLY A 196 -12.53 5.21 4.95
CA GLY A 196 -11.50 5.91 5.75
C GLY A 196 -11.60 5.63 7.25
N TYR A 197 -12.77 5.21 7.74
CA TYR A 197 -13.00 4.93 9.15
C TYR A 197 -12.44 3.56 9.56
N TRP A 198 -11.52 3.57 10.53
CA TRP A 198 -10.91 2.37 11.09
C TRP A 198 -11.06 2.32 12.60
N LYS A 199 -11.67 1.26 13.13
CA LYS A 199 -11.84 1.04 14.57
C LYS A 199 -11.27 -0.30 14.99
N ARG A 200 -10.56 -0.33 16.12
CA ARG A 200 -10.06 -1.56 16.73
C ARG A 200 -10.18 -1.53 18.24
N SER A 201 -10.64 -2.66 18.78
CA SER A 201 -10.74 -2.91 20.23
C SER A 201 -9.59 -3.77 20.71
N TYR A 202 -9.00 -3.40 21.85
CA TYR A 202 -7.89 -4.11 22.46
C TYR A 202 -8.26 -4.54 23.88
N HIS A 203 -8.18 -5.85 24.13
CA HIS A 203 -8.57 -6.47 25.40
C HIS A 203 -7.36 -7.05 26.13
N GLY A 204 -7.17 -6.68 27.39
CA GLY A 204 -6.08 -7.18 28.23
C GLY A 204 -4.71 -6.54 27.95
N GLU A 205 -3.81 -6.64 28.92
CA GLU A 205 -2.55 -5.87 28.97
C GLU A 205 -1.64 -6.09 27.75
N ASN A 206 -1.48 -7.34 27.29
CA ASN A 206 -0.62 -7.65 26.15
C ASN A 206 -1.10 -6.95 24.87
N ASN A 207 -2.41 -6.87 24.66
CA ASN A 207 -2.98 -6.22 23.49
C ASN A 207 -2.87 -4.69 23.59
N ILE A 208 -2.98 -4.14 24.81
CA ILE A 208 -2.74 -2.71 25.06
C ILE A 208 -1.28 -2.32 24.77
N LYS A 209 -0.30 -3.17 25.13
CA LYS A 209 1.11 -2.95 24.75
C LYS A 209 1.31 -2.94 23.23
N ILE A 210 0.64 -3.83 22.49
CA ILE A 210 0.67 -3.84 21.02
C ILE A 210 0.09 -2.55 20.45
N LEU A 211 -1.02 -2.06 21.01
CA LEU A 211 -1.62 -0.78 20.66
C LEU A 211 -0.61 0.37 20.88
N PHE A 212 -0.03 0.48 22.06
CA PHE A 212 0.91 1.55 22.38
C PHE A 212 2.17 1.53 21.51
N ASN A 213 2.68 0.36 21.13
CA ASN A 213 3.78 0.27 20.14
C ASN A 213 3.35 0.79 18.76
N GLY A 214 2.11 0.52 18.35
CA GLY A 214 1.51 1.07 17.13
C GLY A 214 1.38 2.59 17.18
N ILE A 215 0.83 3.12 18.28
CA ILE A 215 0.70 4.56 18.53
C ILE A 215 2.06 5.22 18.51
N LYS A 216 3.04 4.68 19.24
CA LYS A 216 4.43 5.18 19.25
C LYS A 216 5.01 5.28 17.84
N THR A 217 4.71 4.32 16.96
CA THR A 217 5.13 4.37 15.56
C THR A 217 4.47 5.53 14.81
N LEU A 218 3.17 5.76 15.02
CA LEU A 218 2.43 6.86 14.38
C LEU A 218 2.90 8.23 14.89
N LEU A 219 3.01 8.39 16.21
CA LEU A 219 3.44 9.64 16.85
C LEU A 219 4.91 9.97 16.59
N ASN A 220 5.72 8.99 16.18
CA ASN A 220 7.10 9.20 15.73
C ASN A 220 7.21 9.63 14.26
N ASN A 221 6.10 9.67 13.51
CA ASN A 221 6.10 10.18 12.14
C ASN A 221 5.97 11.72 12.16
N PRO A 222 7.02 12.48 11.76
CA PRO A 222 7.03 13.94 11.81
C PRO A 222 6.08 14.62 10.82
N ARG A 223 5.47 13.85 9.92
CA ARG A 223 4.45 14.32 8.96
C ARG A 223 3.03 14.03 9.44
N LEU A 224 2.85 13.41 10.61
CA LEU A 224 1.53 13.23 11.22
C LEU A 224 0.94 14.60 11.56
N ARG A 225 -0.30 14.81 11.14
CA ARG A 225 -1.07 16.03 11.42
C ARG A 225 -2.49 15.64 11.75
N LEU A 226 -2.92 15.95 12.96
CA LEU A 226 -4.25 15.62 13.45
C LEU A 226 -5.11 16.88 13.44
N ARG A 227 -6.24 16.81 12.74
CA ARG A 227 -7.31 17.79 12.87
C ARG A 227 -8.00 17.65 14.21
N ASN A 228 -8.29 16.42 14.64
CA ASN A 228 -8.91 16.14 15.93
C ASN A 228 -8.16 15.04 16.68
N PHE A 229 -7.84 15.30 17.93
CA PHE A 229 -7.35 14.29 18.86
C PHE A 229 -8.27 14.25 20.07
N GLU A 230 -8.85 13.09 20.34
CA GLU A 230 -9.78 12.88 21.45
C GLU A 230 -9.28 11.76 22.36
N TRP A 231 -9.20 12.06 23.66
CA TRP A 231 -8.85 11.15 24.72
C TRP A 231 -9.93 11.15 25.80
N ASP A 232 -10.91 10.27 25.64
CA ASP A 232 -12.01 10.06 26.58
C ASP A 232 -11.81 8.74 27.34
N ILE A 233 -11.06 8.82 28.45
CA ILE A 233 -10.79 7.69 29.34
C ILE A 233 -11.31 8.01 30.73
N SER A 234 -12.47 7.46 31.07
CA SER A 234 -13.22 7.77 32.28
C SER A 234 -12.63 7.23 33.60
N SER A 235 -11.48 6.53 33.64
CA SER A 235 -11.03 5.88 34.91
C SER A 235 -9.62 5.25 34.97
N SER A 236 -8.59 5.69 34.23
CA SER A 236 -7.30 4.96 34.27
C SER A 236 -6.01 5.78 34.16
N SER A 237 -5.58 6.36 35.28
CA SER A 237 -4.31 7.10 35.42
C SER A 237 -3.08 6.35 34.90
N GLU A 238 -3.02 5.03 35.02
CA GLU A 238 -1.88 4.24 34.52
C GLU A 238 -1.76 4.25 32.98
N ILE A 239 -2.90 4.19 32.27
CA ILE A 239 -2.94 4.22 30.81
C ILE A 239 -2.61 5.63 30.32
N ASP A 240 -3.08 6.63 31.06
CA ASP A 240 -2.80 8.03 30.81
C ASP A 240 -1.29 8.33 30.91
N VAL A 241 -0.65 7.91 32.01
CA VAL A 241 0.80 8.05 32.19
C VAL A 241 1.57 7.35 31.07
N GLN A 242 1.20 6.11 30.71
CA GLN A 242 1.84 5.38 29.60
C GLN A 242 1.72 6.12 28.26
N PHE A 243 0.56 6.72 27.98
CA PHE A 243 0.35 7.50 26.77
C PHE A 243 1.22 8.76 26.76
N ILE A 244 1.24 9.50 27.87
CA ILE A 244 2.04 10.72 28.01
C ILE A 244 3.54 10.42 27.92
N ASP A 245 4.02 9.32 28.50
CA ASP A 245 5.41 8.89 28.33
C ASP A 245 5.76 8.64 26.86
N ILE A 246 4.83 8.05 26.09
CA ILE A 246 5.04 7.81 24.66
C ILE A 246 5.08 9.13 23.89
N ILE A 247 4.12 10.04 24.15
CA ILE A 247 4.05 11.31 23.43
C ILE A 247 5.29 12.18 23.71
N ASN A 248 5.73 12.21 24.97
CA ASN A 248 6.92 12.94 25.40
C ASN A 248 8.23 12.30 24.92
N SER A 249 8.23 10.99 24.64
CA SER A 249 9.39 10.32 24.04
C SER A 249 9.57 10.60 22.54
N SER A 250 8.61 11.29 21.91
CA SER A 250 8.71 11.65 20.49
C SER A 250 9.79 12.72 20.29
N ASN A 251 10.60 12.54 19.25
CA ASN A 251 11.67 13.49 18.90
C ASN A 251 11.17 14.77 18.21
N HIS A 252 9.86 14.92 18.03
CA HIS A 252 9.25 16.09 17.42
C HIS A 252 7.92 16.43 18.10
N LYS A 253 7.49 17.68 17.93
CA LYS A 253 6.19 18.13 18.42
C LYS A 253 5.09 17.81 17.41
N ILE A 254 3.97 17.31 17.90
CA ILE A 254 2.87 16.85 17.05
C ILE A 254 1.99 18.04 16.65
N GLU A 255 1.54 18.06 15.40
CA GLU A 255 0.58 19.07 14.94
C GLU A 255 -0.84 18.58 15.24
N ILE A 256 -1.50 19.26 16.18
CA ILE A 256 -2.90 19.01 16.57
C ILE A 256 -3.65 20.34 16.46
N VAL A 257 -4.81 20.32 15.79
CA VAL A 257 -5.69 21.49 15.63
C VAL A 257 -6.73 21.57 16.74
N LYS A 258 -7.44 20.45 16.98
CA LYS A 258 -8.43 20.32 18.05
C LYS A 258 -8.02 19.23 19.02
N LEU A 259 -7.94 19.56 20.29
CA LEU A 259 -7.61 18.65 21.37
C LEU A 259 -8.79 18.55 22.34
N GLU A 260 -9.32 17.36 22.53
CA GLU A 260 -10.29 17.04 23.57
C GLU A 260 -9.71 15.95 24.45
N ALA A 261 -9.45 16.25 25.72
CA ALA A 261 -8.83 15.27 26.62
C ALA A 261 -9.20 15.53 28.08
N ASN A 262 -9.31 14.47 28.85
CA ASN A 262 -9.55 14.56 30.29
C ASN A 262 -8.41 13.90 31.07
N PHE A 263 -7.25 14.56 31.11
CA PHE A 263 -6.12 14.14 31.94
C PHE A 263 -6.09 14.90 33.27
N ASP A 264 -5.38 14.34 34.25
CA ASP A 264 -4.96 15.11 35.43
C ASP A 264 -4.13 16.34 35.03
N SER A 265 -4.16 17.38 35.86
CA SER A 265 -3.58 18.70 35.58
C SER A 265 -2.13 18.67 35.11
N ASP A 266 -1.25 17.88 35.75
CA ASP A 266 0.15 17.78 35.37
C ASP A 266 0.33 17.07 34.02
N LEU A 267 -0.42 15.99 33.79
CA LEU A 267 -0.42 15.24 32.53
C LEU A 267 -0.97 16.08 31.37
N MET A 268 -1.97 16.93 31.64
CA MET A 268 -2.48 17.87 30.65
C MET A 268 -1.41 18.85 30.19
N VAL A 269 -0.65 19.41 31.14
CA VAL A 269 0.43 20.34 30.84
C VAL A 269 1.51 19.66 29.99
N ASP A 270 1.84 18.41 30.30
CA ASP A 270 2.82 17.64 29.54
C ASP A 270 2.34 17.30 28.12
N LEU A 271 1.06 16.95 27.96
CA LEU A 271 0.46 16.78 26.64
C LEU A 271 0.58 18.05 25.78
N VAL A 272 0.19 19.20 26.34
CA VAL A 272 0.22 20.47 25.62
C VAL A 272 1.65 20.88 25.24
N LYS A 273 2.66 20.59 26.09
CA LYS A 273 4.08 20.84 25.76
C LYS A 273 4.54 20.04 24.53
N ALA A 274 4.01 18.83 24.35
CA ALA A 274 4.32 17.95 23.22
C ALA A 274 3.66 18.39 21.90
N ILE A 275 2.68 19.31 21.94
CA ILE A 275 2.03 19.86 20.75
C ILE A 275 2.87 21.00 20.17
N LYS A 276 2.91 21.07 18.83
CA LYS A 276 3.63 22.12 18.11
C LYS A 276 2.95 23.48 18.37
N PRO A 277 3.70 24.50 18.87
CA PRO A 277 3.13 25.82 19.07
C PRO A 277 2.55 26.39 17.78
N GLY A 278 1.37 27.02 17.87
CA GLY A 278 0.70 27.66 16.75
C GLY A 278 -0.16 26.74 15.86
N THR A 279 -0.25 25.43 16.15
CA THR A 279 -1.19 24.55 15.43
C THR A 279 -2.52 24.39 16.15
N LEU A 280 -2.51 24.50 17.49
CA LEU A 280 -3.69 24.26 18.31
C LEU A 280 -4.63 25.48 18.26
N GLU A 281 -5.88 25.23 17.85
CA GLU A 281 -6.93 26.24 17.70
C GLU A 281 -8.04 26.07 18.74
N GLU A 282 -8.35 24.82 19.10
CA GLU A 282 -9.38 24.46 20.06
C GLU A 282 -8.85 23.44 21.05
N ILE A 283 -9.15 23.66 22.33
CA ILE A 283 -8.78 22.75 23.40
C ILE A 283 -9.93 22.61 24.40
N ALA A 284 -10.30 21.38 24.73
CA ALA A 284 -11.44 21.04 25.57
C ALA A 284 -11.06 20.08 26.71
N PHE A 285 -11.48 20.40 27.96
CA PHE A 285 -11.22 19.57 29.16
C PHE A 285 -12.41 19.55 30.16
N GLY A 286 -12.65 18.44 30.86
CA GLY A 286 -13.48 18.40 32.08
C GLY A 286 -14.99 18.11 31.91
N GLU A 287 -15.72 18.00 33.03
CA GLU A 287 -17.16 17.68 33.12
C GLU A 287 -18.04 18.88 33.57
N TYR A 288 -19.27 18.93 33.03
CA TYR A 288 -20.48 19.74 33.33
C TYR A 288 -20.43 20.96 34.28
N GLU A 289 -20.12 22.15 33.75
CA GLU A 289 -20.62 23.44 34.29
C GLU A 289 -20.92 24.41 33.14
N TYR A 290 -21.83 25.38 33.29
CA TYR A 290 -22.12 26.37 32.24
C TYR A 290 -21.55 27.75 32.59
N SER A 291 -20.56 28.23 31.83
CA SER A 291 -20.10 29.63 31.90
C SER A 291 -19.44 30.07 30.59
N PHE A 292 -19.41 31.37 30.30
CA PHE A 292 -18.79 31.92 29.08
C PHE A 292 -17.98 33.17 29.44
N GLY A 293 -16.74 33.25 28.95
CA GLY A 293 -15.84 34.38 29.15
C GLY A 293 -15.05 34.70 27.88
N ARG A 294 -14.75 35.99 27.66
CA ARG A 294 -13.85 36.45 26.60
C ARG A 294 -12.67 37.16 27.21
N TYR A 295 -11.47 36.83 26.74
CA TYR A 295 -10.23 37.39 27.24
C TYR A 295 -9.33 37.83 26.08
N ASP A 296 -8.74 39.02 26.18
CA ASP A 296 -7.72 39.48 25.24
C ASP A 296 -6.42 38.68 25.46
N ILE A 297 -5.78 38.21 24.38
CA ILE A 297 -4.50 37.51 24.47
C ILE A 297 -3.38 38.57 24.56
N PRO A 298 -2.64 38.67 25.68
CA PRO A 298 -1.62 39.70 25.83
C PRO A 298 -0.56 39.62 24.72
N GLY A 299 -0.38 40.72 24.00
CA GLY A 299 0.59 40.79 22.88
C GLY A 299 0.08 40.26 21.54
N SER A 300 -1.21 39.93 21.41
CA SER A 300 -1.87 39.63 20.13
C SER A 300 -3.10 40.53 19.95
N ASN A 301 -3.57 40.67 18.69
CA ASN A 301 -4.90 41.22 18.40
C ASN A 301 -5.99 40.15 18.54
N ASP A 302 -5.63 38.91 18.86
CA ASP A 302 -6.58 37.80 18.96
C ASP A 302 -7.30 37.79 20.31
N GLN A 303 -8.49 37.19 20.31
CA GLN A 303 -9.29 36.95 21.51
C GLN A 303 -9.33 35.47 21.85
N LEU A 304 -9.44 35.15 23.13
CA LEU A 304 -9.69 33.81 23.65
C LEU A 304 -11.14 33.73 24.15
N ASP A 305 -11.97 32.97 23.44
CA ASP A 305 -13.30 32.58 23.91
C ASP A 305 -13.16 31.37 24.84
N VAL A 306 -13.67 31.47 26.06
CA VAL A 306 -13.75 30.38 27.04
C VAL A 306 -15.21 30.02 27.23
N THR A 307 -15.57 28.78 26.90
CA THR A 307 -16.93 28.26 27.10
C THR A 307 -16.85 27.04 28.00
N ILE A 308 -17.53 27.07 29.14
CA ILE A 308 -17.77 25.90 29.98
C ILE A 308 -19.21 25.48 29.67
N ASN A 309 -19.43 24.22 29.30
CA ASN A 309 -20.78 23.64 29.17
C ASN A 309 -20.82 22.19 29.68
N GLY A 310 -21.96 21.52 29.49
CA GLY A 310 -22.15 20.12 29.87
C GLY A 310 -21.08 19.14 29.35
N GLY A 311 -20.43 19.45 28.22
CA GLY A 311 -19.39 18.64 27.60
C GLY A 311 -17.95 19.08 27.90
N GLY A 312 -17.72 20.10 28.73
CA GLY A 312 -16.37 20.51 29.17
C GLY A 312 -16.07 22.01 29.01
N ILE A 313 -14.81 22.38 29.28
CA ILE A 313 -14.23 23.72 29.16
C ILE A 313 -13.52 23.84 27.81
N TYR A 314 -14.07 24.61 26.89
CA TYR A 314 -13.54 24.92 25.57
C TYR A 314 -12.80 26.25 25.58
N PHE A 315 -11.58 26.27 25.06
CA PHE A 315 -10.85 27.48 24.75
C PHE A 315 -10.68 27.59 23.23
N VAL A 316 -11.17 28.69 22.64
CA VAL A 316 -11.14 28.92 21.20
C VAL A 316 -10.42 30.23 20.92
N ARG A 317 -9.35 30.18 20.13
CA ARG A 317 -8.67 31.40 19.66
C ARG A 317 -9.45 31.99 18.49
N LYS A 318 -9.84 33.27 18.61
CA LYS A 318 -10.44 34.07 17.53
C LYS A 318 -9.39 35.00 16.96
N THR A 319 -9.03 34.78 15.71
CA THR A 319 -8.18 35.72 14.97
C THR A 319 -8.98 36.94 14.58
N SER A 320 -8.37 38.12 14.72
CA SER A 320 -8.94 39.35 14.18
C SER A 320 -8.69 39.39 12.67
N ASP A 321 -9.78 39.40 11.89
CA ASP A 321 -9.73 39.60 10.43
C ASP A 321 -9.26 41.01 10.04
#